data_AF-A0A2R6GUB9-F1
#
_entry.id   AF-A0A2R6GUB9-F1
#
_cell.length_a   1.000
_cell.length_b   1.000
_cell.length_c   1.000
_cell.angle_alpha   90.00
_cell.angle_beta   90.00
_cell.angle_gamma   90.00
#
_symmetry.space_group_name_H-M   'P 1'
#
loop_
_entity.id
_entity.type
_entity.pdbx_description
1 polymer ?
#
loop_
_entity_poly.entity_id
_entity_poly.type
_entity_poly.pdbx_seq_one_letter_code
_entity_poly.pdbx_strand_id
1 'polypeptide(L)'
;MHRRSFLRLAAMCGTATLAGCFSDEPDDAAGALTPAGTGSSETTDRTGGADDGSLVEPVESLWNAYNEEDIDGMQAAVHPNSSARPTEDGVHFEGEVTINSTTVLERGDESATVEAYLIYETDVDRSERTDTYELRRHEGRWVIWSQSVRGGDDADGPVPPLIAFEFEYDTAATDGSDTGVLTVTHSAGDSVDSARLSIGGSGIVAVDGVDTDVTTPDTNWGDATGAEDVSAGTSITVGVRSDCQVSVIWESEDGAESSVLAAYDGPDA
;
A
#
# COMPACT_ATOMS: atom_id res chain seq x y z
N MET A 1 41.62 -6.81 -9.08
CA MET A 1 40.45 -6.52 -9.93
C MET A 1 39.37 -7.54 -9.57
N HIS A 2 38.55 -7.23 -8.57
CA HIS A 2 37.47 -8.13 -8.13
C HIS A 2 36.16 -7.66 -8.78
N ARG A 3 35.52 -8.58 -9.51
CA ARG A 3 34.22 -8.38 -10.15
C ARG A 3 33.16 -8.43 -9.07
N ARG A 4 32.43 -7.33 -8.88
CA ARG A 4 31.18 -7.30 -8.12
C ARG A 4 30.11 -7.97 -8.97
N SER A 5 29.54 -9.06 -8.48
CA SER A 5 28.34 -9.68 -9.05
C SER A 5 27.17 -9.31 -8.15
N PHE A 6 26.32 -8.43 -8.63
CA PHE A 6 25.02 -8.14 -8.02
C PHE A 6 24.01 -9.21 -8.39
N LEU A 7 23.10 -9.54 -7.46
CA LEU A 7 21.90 -10.32 -7.72
C LEU A 7 21.12 -9.66 -8.86
N ARG A 8 20.95 -10.38 -9.98
CA ARG A 8 20.07 -9.98 -11.08
C ARG A 8 18.90 -10.95 -11.14
N LEU A 9 17.75 -10.54 -10.63
CA LEU A 9 16.49 -11.23 -10.83
C LEU A 9 15.87 -10.70 -12.13
N ALA A 10 15.76 -11.54 -13.15
CA ALA A 10 15.22 -11.15 -14.45
C ALA A 10 13.68 -11.18 -14.44
N ALA A 11 13.04 -10.01 -14.54
CA ALA A 11 11.60 -9.90 -14.75
C ALA A 11 11.28 -10.01 -16.26
N MET A 12 10.56 -11.06 -16.67
CA MET A 12 9.96 -11.16 -18.00
C MET A 12 8.46 -10.82 -17.91
N CYS A 13 8.03 -9.72 -18.54
CA CYS A 13 6.62 -9.36 -18.69
C CYS A 13 5.90 -10.36 -19.61
N GLY A 14 4.95 -11.11 -19.04
CA GLY A 14 3.96 -11.87 -19.78
C GLY A 14 2.61 -11.17 -19.75
N THR A 15 2.12 -10.73 -20.91
CA THR A 15 0.74 -10.27 -21.09
C THR A 15 -0.22 -11.46 -21.08
N ALA A 16 -1.20 -11.45 -20.18
CA ALA A 16 -2.30 -12.42 -20.18
C ALA A 16 -3.64 -11.69 -20.22
N THR A 17 -4.25 -11.64 -21.41
CA THR A 17 -5.68 -11.41 -21.60
C THR A 17 -6.43 -12.72 -21.44
N LEU A 18 -7.41 -12.82 -20.54
CA LEU A 18 -8.49 -13.80 -20.67
C LEU A 18 -9.82 -13.25 -20.12
N ALA A 19 -10.78 -13.15 -21.04
CA ALA A 19 -12.20 -13.03 -20.78
C ALA A 19 -12.78 -14.39 -20.35
N GLY A 20 -13.80 -14.37 -19.50
CA GLY A 20 -14.54 -15.58 -19.12
C GLY A 20 -15.83 -15.29 -18.35
N CYS A 21 -16.91 -15.01 -19.09
CA CYS A 21 -18.28 -15.06 -18.59
C CYS A 21 -18.73 -16.52 -18.38
N PHE A 22 -19.50 -16.84 -17.34
CA PHE A 22 -20.59 -17.83 -17.45
C PHE A 22 -21.61 -17.75 -16.28
N SER A 23 -22.88 -17.89 -16.67
CA SER A 23 -24.22 -17.84 -16.02
C SER A 23 -24.39 -18.54 -14.66
N ASP A 24 -25.19 -18.04 -13.70
CA ASP A 24 -26.67 -17.88 -13.60
C ASP A 24 -27.48 -19.19 -13.72
N GLU A 25 -28.10 -19.65 -12.61
CA GLU A 25 -29.53 -19.99 -12.51
C GLU A 25 -29.95 -20.32 -11.05
N PRO A 26 -31.22 -20.08 -10.65
CA PRO A 26 -31.73 -20.13 -9.27
C PRO A 26 -32.50 -21.42 -8.93
N ASP A 27 -32.64 -21.74 -7.64
CA ASP A 27 -33.66 -22.70 -7.18
C ASP A 27 -34.30 -22.27 -5.85
N ASP A 28 -35.60 -21.97 -5.94
CA ASP A 28 -36.54 -21.74 -4.86
C ASP A 28 -36.81 -23.03 -4.07
N ALA A 29 -36.96 -22.95 -2.74
CA ALA A 29 -38.12 -23.59 -2.07
C ALA A 29 -38.24 -23.22 -0.59
N ALA A 30 -39.46 -22.78 -0.27
CA ALA A 30 -40.00 -22.43 1.03
C ALA A 30 -40.00 -23.57 2.07
N GLY A 31 -39.90 -23.19 3.35
CA GLY A 31 -40.05 -24.10 4.49
C GLY A 31 -40.38 -23.38 5.81
N ALA A 32 -41.65 -22.99 5.94
CA ALA A 32 -42.47 -22.75 7.13
C ALA A 32 -41.86 -22.41 8.53
N LEU A 33 -42.47 -21.36 9.09
CA LEU A 33 -42.45 -20.82 10.44
C LEU A 33 -42.82 -21.82 11.56
N THR A 34 -42.15 -21.73 12.73
CA THR A 34 -42.81 -21.77 14.05
C THR A 34 -41.94 -21.04 15.11
N PRO A 35 -42.51 -20.21 16.02
CA PRO A 35 -41.75 -19.39 16.96
C PRO A 35 -41.80 -19.85 18.44
N ALA A 36 -40.93 -19.20 19.24
CA ALA A 36 -40.83 -19.11 20.70
C ALA A 36 -40.30 -20.35 21.44
N GLY A 37 -39.26 -20.31 22.29
CA GLY A 37 -38.56 -19.20 22.94
C GLY A 37 -38.31 -19.61 24.38
N THR A 38 -37.06 -19.60 24.85
CA THR A 38 -36.66 -19.36 26.25
C THR A 38 -35.15 -19.14 26.24
N GLY A 39 -34.74 -17.90 26.52
CA GLY A 39 -33.36 -17.46 26.47
C GLY A 39 -32.54 -17.86 27.68
N SER A 40 -31.25 -18.05 27.42
CA SER A 40 -30.17 -17.68 28.33
C SER A 40 -29.24 -16.78 27.52
N SER A 41 -29.15 -15.53 27.94
CA SER A 41 -28.26 -14.53 27.37
C SER A 41 -26.81 -14.87 27.74
N GLU A 42 -26.08 -15.44 26.80
CA GLU A 42 -24.63 -15.27 26.73
C GLU A 42 -24.37 -14.27 25.62
N THR A 43 -24.06 -13.04 26.04
CA THR A 43 -23.57 -11.99 25.17
C THR A 43 -22.14 -12.34 24.77
N THR A 44 -21.97 -13.27 23.81
CA THR A 44 -20.75 -13.32 23.02
C THR A 44 -20.80 -12.14 22.08
N ASP A 45 -20.13 -11.09 22.53
CA ASP A 45 -19.41 -10.09 21.77
C ASP A 45 -19.13 -10.57 20.33
N ARG A 46 -19.97 -10.12 19.39
CA ARG A 46 -19.70 -10.21 17.96
C ARG A 46 -19.06 -8.89 17.54
N THR A 47 -17.86 -8.64 18.04
CA THR A 47 -16.94 -7.74 17.36
C THR A 47 -16.12 -8.62 16.42
N GLY A 48 -16.74 -9.02 15.31
CA GLY A 48 -16.04 -9.70 14.21
C GLY A 48 -15.20 -8.69 13.44
N GLY A 49 -14.16 -8.14 14.09
CA GLY A 49 -13.01 -7.62 13.36
C GLY A 49 -12.27 -8.84 12.85
N ALA A 50 -12.17 -8.99 11.53
CA ALA A 50 -11.28 -9.99 10.95
C ALA A 50 -9.91 -9.85 11.62
N ASP A 51 -9.31 -10.96 12.05
CA ASP A 51 -7.91 -10.98 12.47
C ASP A 51 -7.07 -10.44 11.30
N ASP A 52 -6.80 -9.14 11.38
CA ASP A 52 -6.40 -8.38 10.21
C ASP A 52 -4.92 -8.60 9.85
N GLY A 53 -4.25 -9.44 10.64
CA GLY A 53 -2.86 -9.88 10.48
C GLY A 53 -1.86 -8.72 10.59
N SER A 54 -0.72 -8.98 11.21
CA SER A 54 0.40 -8.04 11.10
C SER A 54 0.90 -8.03 9.65
N LEU A 55 0.99 -6.83 9.04
CA LEU A 55 1.61 -6.65 7.73
C LEU A 55 3.14 -6.70 7.81
N VAL A 56 3.69 -6.49 9.00
CA VAL A 56 5.15 -6.47 9.22
C VAL A 56 5.70 -7.88 9.43
N GLU A 57 4.90 -8.77 10.03
CA GLU A 57 5.31 -10.14 10.41
C GLU A 57 5.87 -10.97 9.23
N PRO A 58 5.32 -10.93 8.00
CA PRO A 58 5.90 -11.69 6.88
C PRO A 58 7.32 -11.22 6.53
N VAL A 59 7.59 -9.91 6.61
CA VAL A 59 8.90 -9.33 6.31
C VAL A 59 9.92 -9.70 7.39
N GLU A 60 9.50 -9.63 8.66
CA GLU A 60 10.32 -10.08 9.79
C GLU A 60 10.62 -11.58 9.72
N SER A 61 9.60 -12.38 9.41
CA SER A 61 9.75 -13.83 9.27
C SER A 61 10.74 -14.20 8.17
N LEU A 62 10.70 -13.52 7.02
CA LEU A 62 11.63 -13.74 5.92
C LEU A 62 13.09 -13.51 6.36
N TRP A 63 13.38 -12.36 6.96
CA TRP A 63 14.75 -12.03 7.33
C TRP A 63 15.24 -12.77 8.57
N ASN A 64 14.36 -13.13 9.50
CA ASN A 64 14.72 -14.04 10.59
C ASN A 64 15.11 -15.42 10.04
N ALA A 65 14.31 -15.98 9.13
CA ALA A 65 14.63 -17.25 8.48
C ALA A 65 15.92 -17.16 7.65
N TYR A 66 16.20 -16.02 7.00
CA TYR A 66 17.48 -15.80 6.31
C TYR A 66 18.66 -15.90 7.27
N ASN A 67 18.60 -15.21 8.41
CA ASN A 67 19.67 -15.22 9.43
C ASN A 67 19.82 -16.59 10.10
N GLU A 68 18.75 -17.39 10.15
CA GLU A 68 18.75 -18.77 10.63
C GLU A 68 19.17 -19.80 9.55
N GLU A 69 19.47 -19.34 8.33
CA GLU A 69 19.75 -20.18 7.15
C GLU A 69 18.62 -21.20 6.85
N ASP A 70 17.38 -20.84 7.19
CA ASP A 70 16.17 -21.67 7.05
C ASP A 70 15.42 -21.33 5.76
N ILE A 71 15.74 -22.07 4.69
CA ILE A 71 15.09 -21.88 3.38
C ILE A 71 13.59 -22.21 3.44
N ASP A 72 13.17 -23.20 4.23
CA ASP A 72 11.75 -23.55 4.37
C ASP A 72 11.00 -22.43 5.09
N GLY A 73 11.60 -21.85 6.14
CA GLY A 73 11.10 -20.66 6.83
C GLY A 73 10.97 -19.45 5.90
N MET A 74 11.99 -19.19 5.07
CA MET A 74 11.94 -18.12 4.07
C MET A 74 10.82 -18.36 3.07
N GLN A 75 10.67 -19.59 2.55
CA GLN A 75 9.61 -19.95 1.63
C GLN A 75 8.21 -19.85 2.25
N ALA A 76 8.08 -20.08 3.56
CA ALA A 76 6.80 -19.95 4.27
C ALA A 76 6.34 -18.49 4.40
N ALA A 77 7.27 -17.53 4.39
CA ALA A 77 6.98 -16.10 4.39
C ALA A 77 6.58 -15.57 2.99
N VAL A 78 6.88 -16.31 1.93
CA VAL A 78 6.68 -15.91 0.53
C VAL A 78 5.53 -16.70 -0.11
N HIS A 79 4.69 -16.01 -0.89
CA HIS A 79 3.56 -16.62 -1.57
C HIS A 79 4.03 -17.77 -2.49
N PRO A 80 3.33 -18.92 -2.54
CA PRO A 80 3.82 -20.09 -3.27
C PRO A 80 3.95 -19.88 -4.78
N ASN A 81 3.14 -18.98 -5.35
CA ASN A 81 3.19 -18.57 -6.77
C ASN A 81 4.03 -17.31 -7.03
N SER A 82 4.72 -16.77 -6.01
CA SER A 82 5.60 -15.62 -6.18
C SER A 82 6.83 -16.00 -7.01
N SER A 83 7.22 -15.13 -7.93
CA SER A 83 8.52 -15.22 -8.61
C SER A 83 9.70 -14.89 -7.70
N ALA A 84 9.46 -14.22 -6.57
CA ALA A 84 10.46 -13.92 -5.54
C ALA A 84 10.67 -15.09 -4.56
N ARG A 85 10.00 -16.23 -4.77
CA ARG A 85 10.13 -17.39 -3.89
C ARG A 85 11.57 -17.93 -3.91
N PRO A 86 12.24 -18.00 -2.75
CA PRO A 86 13.62 -18.48 -2.67
C PRO A 86 13.70 -19.97 -3.02
N THR A 87 14.76 -20.34 -3.73
CA THR A 87 15.09 -21.73 -4.06
C THR A 87 16.40 -22.13 -3.38
N GLU A 88 16.60 -23.43 -3.14
CA GLU A 88 17.82 -23.94 -2.50
C GLU A 88 19.11 -23.50 -3.21
N ASP A 89 19.11 -23.53 -4.55
CA ASP A 89 20.26 -23.12 -5.35
C ASP A 89 20.34 -21.59 -5.58
N GLY A 90 19.28 -20.86 -5.24
CA GLY A 90 19.14 -19.43 -5.54
C GLY A 90 19.49 -18.51 -4.37
N VAL A 91 19.57 -19.04 -3.15
CA VAL A 91 19.91 -18.26 -1.95
C VAL A 91 21.34 -18.52 -1.56
N HIS A 92 22.08 -17.44 -1.34
CA HIS A 92 23.38 -17.46 -0.70
C HIS A 92 23.28 -16.69 0.61
N PHE A 93 23.51 -17.41 1.71
CA PHE A 93 23.58 -16.81 3.04
C PHE A 93 24.96 -16.18 3.19
N GLU A 94 24.99 -14.86 3.30
CA GLU A 94 26.21 -14.09 3.53
C GLU A 94 25.90 -12.93 4.47
N GLY A 95 26.52 -12.96 5.65
CA GLY A 95 26.30 -11.95 6.67
C GLY A 95 24.97 -12.09 7.41
N GLU A 96 24.64 -11.06 8.17
CA GLU A 96 23.40 -10.91 8.92
C GLU A 96 22.61 -9.72 8.36
N VAL A 97 21.29 -9.84 8.38
CA VAL A 97 20.37 -8.77 8.01
C VAL A 97 19.62 -8.29 9.24
N THR A 98 19.76 -7.01 9.56
CA THR A 98 18.96 -6.35 10.59
C THR A 98 17.89 -5.49 9.94
N ILE A 99 16.63 -5.68 10.35
CA ILE A 99 15.54 -4.75 10.04
C ILE A 99 15.62 -3.60 11.04
N ASN A 100 15.97 -2.41 10.57
CA ASN A 100 16.07 -1.22 11.42
C ASN A 100 14.71 -0.52 11.58
N SER A 101 13.87 -0.52 10.54
CA SER A 101 12.48 -0.03 10.62
C SER A 101 11.62 -0.66 9.53
N THR A 102 10.32 -0.78 9.80
CA THR A 102 9.30 -1.12 8.80
C THR A 102 8.21 -0.07 8.78
N THR A 103 7.63 0.15 7.61
CA THR A 103 6.55 1.12 7.41
C THR A 103 5.51 0.52 6.48
N VAL A 104 4.25 0.55 6.89
CA VAL A 104 3.14 0.20 6.01
C VAL A 104 2.85 1.41 5.13
N LEU A 105 2.94 1.22 3.82
CA LEU A 105 2.75 2.28 2.84
C LEU A 105 1.32 2.29 2.33
N GLU A 106 0.78 1.11 2.08
CA GLU A 106 -0.58 0.91 1.58
C GLU A 106 -1.19 -0.32 2.27
N ARG A 107 -2.49 -0.23 2.55
CA ARG A 107 -3.26 -1.35 3.09
C ARG A 107 -4.62 -1.39 2.41
N GLY A 108 -4.86 -2.45 1.65
CA GLY A 108 -6.18 -2.86 1.18
C GLY A 108 -6.60 -4.20 1.80
N ASP A 109 -7.76 -4.69 1.39
CA ASP A 109 -8.34 -5.94 1.92
C ASP A 109 -7.56 -7.20 1.46
N GLU A 110 -7.07 -7.19 0.22
CA GLU A 110 -6.42 -8.35 -0.42
C GLU A 110 -4.91 -8.15 -0.67
N SER A 111 -4.44 -6.90 -0.66
CA SER A 111 -3.06 -6.50 -0.94
C SER A 111 -2.59 -5.37 -0.03
N ALA A 112 -1.30 -5.33 0.27
CA ALA A 112 -0.68 -4.27 1.04
C ALA A 112 0.77 -4.06 0.60
N THR A 113 1.32 -2.88 0.86
CA THR A 113 2.71 -2.54 0.54
C THR A 113 3.44 -2.19 1.83
N VAL A 114 4.58 -2.82 2.08
CA VAL A 114 5.43 -2.58 3.26
C VAL A 114 6.83 -2.23 2.80
N GLU A 115 7.40 -1.20 3.39
CA GLU A 115 8.82 -0.85 3.24
C GLU A 115 9.61 -1.32 4.45
N ALA A 116 10.83 -1.81 4.23
CA ALA A 116 11.78 -2.10 5.29
C ALA A 116 13.14 -1.44 5.01
N TYR A 117 13.68 -0.77 6.03
CA TYR A 117 15.05 -0.29 6.03
C TYR A 117 15.95 -1.37 6.64
N LEU A 118 16.81 -1.93 5.80
CA LEU A 118 17.63 -3.09 6.09
C LEU A 118 19.10 -2.69 6.20
N ILE A 119 19.78 -3.31 7.17
CA ILE A 119 21.22 -3.20 7.34
C ILE A 119 21.80 -4.59 7.13
N TYR A 120 22.61 -4.73 6.08
CA TYR A 120 23.34 -5.94 5.77
C TYR A 120 24.75 -5.80 6.33
N GLU A 121 25.12 -6.71 7.22
CA GLU A 121 26.44 -6.74 7.86
C GLU A 121 27.16 -8.03 7.50
N THR A 122 28.30 -7.90 6.82
CA THR A 122 29.22 -9.00 6.53
C THR A 122 30.51 -8.81 7.34
N ASP A 123 31.43 -9.78 7.29
CA ASP A 123 32.76 -9.65 7.93
C ASP A 123 33.59 -8.46 7.40
N VAL A 124 33.26 -7.95 6.20
CA VAL A 124 34.10 -6.99 5.46
C VAL A 124 33.43 -5.66 5.19
N ASP A 125 32.10 -5.62 5.18
CA ASP A 125 31.32 -4.46 4.76
C ASP A 125 29.98 -4.40 5.49
N ARG A 126 29.49 -3.19 5.71
CA ARG A 126 28.15 -2.89 6.20
C ARG A 126 27.48 -2.01 5.16
N SER A 127 26.34 -2.46 4.67
CA SER A 127 25.55 -1.73 3.68
C SER A 127 24.13 -1.54 4.18
N GLU A 128 23.53 -0.42 3.81
CA GLU A 128 22.16 -0.07 4.17
C GLU A 128 21.33 -0.01 2.90
N ARG A 129 20.11 -0.53 2.94
CA ARG A 129 19.24 -0.64 1.77
C ARG A 129 17.77 -0.56 2.18
N THR A 130 16.97 0.06 1.34
CA THR A 130 15.51 0.09 1.50
C THR A 130 14.88 -0.85 0.49
N ASP A 131 14.08 -1.79 1.01
CA ASP A 131 13.35 -2.77 0.20
C ASP A 131 11.84 -2.56 0.37
N THR A 132 11.12 -2.71 -0.75
CA THR A 132 9.66 -2.68 -0.76
C THR A 132 9.12 -4.09 -0.99
N TYR A 133 8.08 -4.44 -0.23
CA TYR A 133 7.41 -5.73 -0.24
C TYR A 133 5.93 -5.54 -0.56
N GLU A 134 5.49 -6.13 -1.67
CA GLU A 134 4.06 -6.30 -1.93
C GLU A 134 3.61 -7.57 -1.18
N LEU A 135 2.57 -7.44 -0.37
CA LEU A 135 1.95 -8.51 0.38
C LEU A 135 0.58 -8.82 -0.22
N ARG A 136 0.21 -10.10 -0.21
CA ARG A 136 -1.13 -10.55 -0.59
C ARG A 136 -1.67 -11.56 0.41
N ARG A 137 -3.00 -11.63 0.52
CA ARG A 137 -3.66 -12.66 1.34
C ARG A 137 -3.52 -14.04 0.69
N HIS A 138 -3.10 -15.02 1.47
CA HIS A 138 -3.09 -16.43 1.13
C HIS A 138 -3.52 -17.24 2.34
N GLU A 139 -4.56 -18.07 2.22
CA GLU A 139 -5.06 -18.90 3.33
C GLU A 139 -5.33 -18.11 4.64
N GLY A 140 -5.80 -16.86 4.51
CA GLY A 140 -6.12 -15.98 5.63
C GLY A 140 -4.92 -15.25 6.26
N ARG A 141 -3.69 -15.46 5.77
CA ARG A 141 -2.48 -14.75 6.24
C ARG A 141 -1.91 -13.83 5.16
N TRP A 142 -1.20 -12.80 5.58
CA TRP A 142 -0.36 -12.00 4.68
C TRP A 142 0.92 -12.78 4.36
N VAL A 143 1.30 -12.80 3.08
CA VAL A 143 2.56 -13.38 2.60
C VAL A 143 3.15 -12.49 1.52
N ILE A 144 4.48 -12.52 1.38
CA ILE A 144 5.20 -11.69 0.42
C ILE A 144 4.91 -12.19 -0.99
N TRP A 145 4.33 -11.34 -1.82
CA TRP A 145 4.11 -11.60 -3.24
C TRP A 145 5.30 -11.17 -4.09
N SER A 146 5.90 -10.01 -3.80
CA SER A 146 7.08 -9.53 -4.53
C SER A 146 7.98 -8.70 -3.61
N GLN A 147 9.26 -8.65 -3.95
CA GLN A 147 10.27 -7.83 -3.30
C GLN A 147 11.00 -7.03 -4.38
N SER A 148 11.20 -5.74 -4.15
CA SER A 148 11.97 -4.87 -5.04
C SER A 148 12.95 -4.02 -4.23
N VAL A 149 14.17 -3.87 -4.74
CA VAL A 149 15.15 -2.93 -4.19
C VAL A 149 14.84 -1.55 -4.73
N ARG A 150 14.78 -0.56 -3.84
CA ARG A 150 14.57 0.82 -4.25
C ARG A 150 15.84 1.40 -4.88
N GLY A 151 15.74 1.91 -6.11
CA GLY A 151 16.83 2.59 -6.80
C GLY A 151 18.02 1.71 -7.22
N GLY A 152 17.79 0.44 -7.54
CA GLY A 152 18.85 -0.46 -8.02
C GLY A 152 19.55 0.02 -9.31
N ASP A 153 20.76 -0.48 -9.57
CA ASP A 153 21.70 0.00 -10.61
C ASP A 153 21.15 0.01 -12.06
N ASP A 154 20.00 -0.63 -12.33
CA ASP A 154 19.36 -0.68 -13.64
C ASP A 154 18.17 0.32 -13.77
N ALA A 155 17.83 1.09 -12.72
CA ALA A 155 16.82 2.14 -12.75
C ALA A 155 17.41 3.48 -13.24
N ASP A 156 17.62 3.62 -14.55
CA ASP A 156 17.95 4.90 -15.20
C ASP A 156 16.72 5.83 -15.21
N GLY A 157 16.34 6.38 -14.05
CA GLY A 157 15.26 7.37 -13.91
C GLY A 157 15.00 7.81 -12.45
N PRO A 158 14.51 9.03 -12.20
CA PRO A 158 14.06 9.44 -10.87
C PRO A 158 13.04 8.47 -10.27
N VAL A 159 13.40 7.88 -9.13
CA VAL A 159 12.51 6.98 -8.38
C VAL A 159 11.48 7.82 -7.62
N PRO A 160 10.16 7.53 -7.72
CA PRO A 160 9.15 8.22 -6.94
C PRO A 160 9.41 8.08 -5.42
N PRO A 161 9.02 9.08 -4.62
CA PRO A 161 9.05 8.97 -3.17
C PRO A 161 8.05 7.88 -2.74
N LEU A 162 8.41 7.07 -1.75
CA LEU A 162 7.45 6.16 -1.13
C LEU A 162 6.85 6.88 0.07
N ILE A 163 5.57 7.19 -0.07
CA ILE A 163 4.81 7.97 0.88
C ILE A 163 3.52 7.21 1.16
N ALA A 164 3.19 7.05 2.43
CA ALA A 164 1.91 6.55 2.87
C ALA A 164 0.95 7.73 3.04
N PHE A 165 -0.24 7.63 2.44
CA PHE A 165 -1.31 8.59 2.65
C PHE A 165 -2.51 7.94 3.33
N GLU A 166 -3.07 8.62 4.31
CA GLU A 166 -4.35 8.30 4.92
C GLU A 166 -5.42 9.25 4.40
N PHE A 167 -6.60 8.69 4.12
CA PHE A 167 -7.75 9.42 3.60
C PHE A 167 -8.91 9.34 4.59
N GLU A 168 -9.44 10.49 4.97
CA GLU A 168 -10.62 10.58 5.84
C GLU A 168 -11.69 11.45 5.17
N TYR A 169 -12.84 10.85 4.86
CA TYR A 169 -13.97 11.53 4.22
C TYR A 169 -15.04 11.91 5.25
N ASP A 170 -15.35 13.20 5.34
CA ASP A 170 -16.38 13.75 6.21
C ASP A 170 -17.56 14.31 5.40
N THR A 171 -18.70 13.63 5.48
CA THR A 171 -19.99 14.07 4.90
C THR A 171 -20.70 15.10 5.79
N ALA A 172 -20.49 15.06 7.10
CA ALA A 172 -21.16 15.94 8.06
C ALA A 172 -20.62 17.37 8.00
N ALA A 173 -19.50 17.59 7.32
CA ALA A 173 -19.02 18.91 6.93
C ALA A 173 -20.02 19.69 6.06
N THR A 174 -21.04 19.02 5.48
CA THR A 174 -22.09 19.68 4.69
C THR A 174 -23.49 19.35 5.20
N ASP A 175 -24.43 20.30 5.07
CA ASP A 175 -25.84 20.13 5.46
C ASP A 175 -26.64 19.30 4.42
N GLY A 176 -26.08 18.17 3.95
CA GLY A 176 -26.80 17.18 3.15
C GLY A 176 -26.75 17.35 1.63
N SER A 177 -25.65 17.86 1.08
CA SER A 177 -25.37 17.83 -0.36
C SER A 177 -24.57 16.58 -0.74
N ASP A 178 -24.57 16.22 -2.03
CA ASP A 178 -23.77 15.12 -2.61
C ASP A 178 -22.25 15.42 -2.58
N THR A 179 -21.79 16.13 -1.55
CA THR A 179 -20.46 16.71 -1.37
C THR A 179 -19.96 16.54 0.06
N GLY A 180 -18.66 16.42 0.23
CA GLY A 180 -18.00 16.36 1.54
C GLY A 180 -16.58 16.89 1.47
N VAL A 181 -15.87 16.76 2.59
CA VAL A 181 -14.44 17.12 2.68
C VAL A 181 -13.63 15.85 2.81
N LEU A 182 -12.65 15.68 1.94
CA LEU A 182 -11.64 14.63 2.03
C LEU A 182 -10.37 15.22 2.64
N THR A 183 -9.95 14.70 3.79
CA THR A 183 -8.66 15.01 4.38
C THR A 183 -7.64 13.98 3.92
N VAL A 184 -6.57 14.44 3.28
CA VAL A 184 -5.44 13.61 2.84
C VAL A 184 -4.26 13.90 3.75
N THR A 185 -3.77 12.90 4.47
CA THR A 185 -2.68 13.05 5.44
C THR A 185 -1.49 12.19 5.03
N HIS A 186 -0.31 12.79 4.94
CA HIS A 186 0.94 12.04 4.82
C HIS A 186 1.20 11.32 6.15
N SER A 187 1.00 10.01 6.22
CA SER A 187 1.07 9.26 7.47
C SER A 187 2.47 8.74 7.77
N ALA A 188 3.23 8.37 6.74
CA ALA A 188 4.60 7.85 6.86
C ALA A 188 5.37 7.90 5.52
N GLY A 189 6.65 7.56 5.53
CA GLY A 189 7.50 7.52 4.33
C GLY A 189 8.40 8.75 4.15
N ASP A 190 8.87 8.98 2.92
CA ASP A 190 9.81 10.04 2.58
C ASP A 190 9.19 11.43 2.67
N SER A 191 9.98 12.43 3.06
CA SER A 191 9.59 13.82 2.83
C SER A 191 9.79 14.19 1.35
N VAL A 192 8.90 15.02 0.81
CA VAL A 192 8.94 15.47 -0.59
C VAL A 192 8.66 16.95 -0.69
N ASP A 193 9.36 17.62 -1.61
CA ASP A 193 9.07 19.01 -1.98
C ASP A 193 7.61 19.12 -2.46
N SER A 194 6.86 20.04 -1.86
CA SER A 194 5.42 20.21 -2.13
C SER A 194 5.13 20.61 -3.58
N ALA A 195 6.08 21.24 -4.27
CA ALA A 195 5.97 21.60 -5.68
C ALA A 195 5.93 20.36 -6.59
N ARG A 196 6.30 19.19 -6.06
CA ARG A 196 6.32 17.92 -6.79
C ARG A 196 5.09 17.06 -6.53
N LEU A 197 4.16 17.51 -5.69
CA LEU A 197 2.90 16.83 -5.42
C LEU A 197 1.72 17.61 -5.96
N SER A 198 0.76 16.91 -6.57
CA SER A 198 -0.51 17.47 -6.98
C SER A 198 -1.68 16.56 -6.60
N ILE A 199 -2.83 17.18 -6.36
CA ILE A 199 -4.10 16.50 -6.14
C ILE A 199 -4.88 16.51 -7.46
N GLY A 200 -5.07 15.34 -8.03
CA GLY A 200 -5.79 15.13 -9.30
C GLY A 200 -7.02 14.24 -9.14
N GLY A 201 -7.75 14.05 -10.25
CA GLY A 201 -8.88 13.12 -10.33
C GLY A 201 -10.20 13.78 -10.75
N SER A 202 -11.31 13.14 -10.41
CA SER A 202 -12.68 13.58 -10.73
C SER A 202 -13.54 13.79 -9.48
N GLY A 203 -14.56 14.64 -9.61
CA GLY A 203 -15.46 14.94 -8.49
C GLY A 203 -14.92 15.96 -7.49
N ILE A 204 -13.73 16.54 -7.72
CA ILE A 204 -13.16 17.63 -6.92
C ILE A 204 -13.93 18.93 -7.22
N VAL A 205 -14.50 19.56 -6.19
CA VAL A 205 -15.36 20.75 -6.29
C VAL A 205 -15.25 21.64 -5.05
N ALA A 206 -15.57 22.93 -5.19
CA ALA A 206 -15.80 23.78 -4.03
C ALA A 206 -17.04 23.33 -3.24
N VAL A 207 -16.93 23.31 -1.92
CA VAL A 207 -18.00 22.94 -1.00
C VAL A 207 -18.58 24.20 -0.35
N ASP A 208 -19.88 24.40 -0.45
CA ASP A 208 -20.53 25.59 0.10
C ASP A 208 -20.39 25.67 1.63
N GLY A 209 -19.90 26.81 2.13
CA GLY A 209 -19.80 27.08 3.56
C GLY A 209 -18.59 26.44 4.27
N VAL A 210 -17.74 25.71 3.55
CA VAL A 210 -16.50 25.13 4.07
C VAL A 210 -15.30 25.67 3.27
N ASP A 211 -14.25 26.07 3.98
CA ASP A 211 -12.98 26.47 3.36
C ASP A 211 -12.11 25.21 3.24
N THR A 212 -11.67 24.89 2.02
CA THR A 212 -10.84 23.72 1.71
C THR A 212 -9.67 24.16 0.87
N ASP A 213 -8.51 23.54 1.06
CA ASP A 213 -7.28 23.92 0.38
C ASP A 213 -7.37 23.67 -1.15
N VAL A 214 -8.06 22.60 -1.54
CA VAL A 214 -8.22 22.18 -2.94
C VAL A 214 -9.70 22.12 -3.34
N THR A 215 -10.06 22.87 -4.38
CA THR A 215 -11.43 22.93 -4.93
C THR A 215 -11.53 22.63 -6.43
N THR A 216 -10.39 22.37 -7.07
CA THR A 216 -10.28 22.00 -8.49
C THR A 216 -9.21 20.90 -8.66
N PRO A 217 -9.34 20.02 -9.66
CA PRO A 217 -8.32 19.02 -9.94
C PRO A 217 -7.00 19.66 -10.40
N ASP A 218 -5.94 18.85 -10.39
CA ASP A 218 -4.57 19.20 -10.79
C ASP A 218 -3.97 20.35 -9.98
N THR A 219 -4.42 20.49 -8.73
CA THR A 219 -3.92 21.53 -7.82
C THR A 219 -2.63 21.08 -7.17
N ASN A 220 -1.59 21.89 -7.25
CA ASN A 220 -0.32 21.63 -6.58
C ASN A 220 -0.44 21.77 -5.05
N TRP A 221 0.22 20.88 -4.30
CA TRP A 221 0.15 20.87 -2.83
C TRP A 221 0.74 22.15 -2.22
N GLY A 222 1.88 22.60 -2.73
CA GLY A 222 2.56 23.81 -2.28
C GLY A 222 1.74 25.07 -2.53
N ASP A 223 1.11 25.17 -3.71
CA ASP A 223 0.22 26.30 -4.04
C ASP A 223 -1.02 26.36 -3.15
N ALA A 224 -1.58 25.20 -2.79
CA ALA A 224 -2.78 25.11 -1.96
C ALA A 224 -2.50 25.42 -0.47
N THR A 225 -1.40 24.91 0.07
CA THR A 225 -1.11 24.97 1.52
C THR A 225 -0.07 26.04 1.90
N GLY A 226 0.74 26.50 0.95
CA GLY A 226 1.90 27.35 1.18
C GLY A 226 3.09 26.64 1.84
N ALA A 227 3.06 25.30 1.99
CA ALA A 227 4.17 24.52 2.51
C ALA A 227 5.28 24.37 1.46
N GLU A 228 6.54 24.32 1.89
CA GLU A 228 7.69 24.01 1.02
C GLU A 228 7.95 22.50 0.94
N ASP A 229 7.76 21.79 2.05
CA ASP A 229 7.95 20.34 2.15
C ASP A 229 6.70 19.66 2.74
N VAL A 230 6.42 18.45 2.26
CA VAL A 230 5.39 17.54 2.80
C VAL A 230 6.10 16.38 3.48
N SER A 231 5.71 16.10 4.74
CA SER A 231 6.31 15.04 5.56
C SER A 231 5.25 14.42 6.47
N ALA A 232 5.62 13.41 7.26
CA ALA A 232 4.70 12.71 8.15
C ALA A 232 3.98 13.67 9.11
N GLY A 233 2.65 13.62 9.10
CA GLY A 233 1.74 14.48 9.85
C GLY A 233 1.23 15.71 9.07
N THR A 234 1.78 16.03 7.89
CA THR A 234 1.24 17.08 7.02
C THR A 234 -0.06 16.60 6.39
N SER A 235 -1.08 17.47 6.37
CA SER A 235 -2.36 17.18 5.73
C SER A 235 -2.83 18.31 4.82
N ILE A 236 -3.76 17.98 3.93
CA ILE A 236 -4.46 18.89 3.04
C ILE A 236 -5.95 18.51 2.98
N THR A 237 -6.82 19.49 2.83
CA THR A 237 -8.27 19.29 2.70
C THR A 237 -8.73 19.53 1.26
N VAL A 238 -9.55 18.62 0.77
CA VAL A 238 -10.05 18.61 -0.61
C VAL A 238 -11.58 18.61 -0.58
N GLY A 239 -12.19 19.60 -1.21
CA GLY A 239 -13.63 19.59 -1.44
C GLY A 239 -13.97 18.61 -2.55
N VAL A 240 -14.88 17.65 -2.27
CA VAL A 240 -15.21 16.58 -3.22
C VAL A 240 -16.70 16.27 -3.25
N ARG A 241 -17.15 15.60 -4.31
CA ARG A 241 -18.44 14.90 -4.37
C ARG A 241 -18.36 13.50 -3.77
N SER A 242 -19.50 12.91 -3.47
CA SER A 242 -19.55 11.53 -2.96
C SER A 242 -19.17 10.47 -4.02
N ASP A 243 -19.30 10.77 -5.32
CA ASP A 243 -18.86 9.94 -6.45
C ASP A 243 -17.42 10.26 -6.92
N CYS A 244 -16.58 10.85 -6.06
CA CYS A 244 -15.25 11.29 -6.45
C CYS A 244 -14.25 10.14 -6.65
N GLN A 245 -13.21 10.44 -7.42
CA GLN A 245 -11.97 9.63 -7.50
C GLN A 245 -10.82 10.62 -7.36
N VAL A 246 -10.05 10.53 -6.29
CA VAL A 246 -8.95 11.45 -5.97
C VAL A 246 -7.64 10.71 -6.05
N SER A 247 -6.60 11.36 -6.57
CA SER A 247 -5.25 10.80 -6.65
C SER A 247 -4.23 11.82 -6.16
N VAL A 248 -3.27 11.35 -5.36
CA VAL A 248 -2.05 12.09 -5.05
C VAL A 248 -1.01 11.71 -6.08
N ILE A 249 -0.55 12.68 -6.86
CA ILE A 249 0.35 12.48 -7.99
C ILE A 249 1.68 13.12 -7.65
N TRP A 250 2.75 12.37 -7.84
CA TRP A 250 4.11 12.89 -7.80
C TRP A 250 4.64 13.12 -9.21
N GLU A 251 5.44 14.17 -9.35
CA GLU A 251 6.21 14.45 -10.56
C GLU A 251 7.72 14.56 -10.25
N SER A 252 8.54 14.04 -11.16
CA SER A 252 9.99 14.25 -11.16
C SER A 252 10.32 15.75 -11.26
N GLU A 253 11.47 16.18 -10.73
CA GLU A 253 11.87 17.60 -10.73
C GLU A 253 11.92 18.21 -12.15
N ASP A 254 12.31 17.42 -13.15
CA ASP A 254 12.36 17.83 -14.55
C ASP A 254 11.02 17.68 -15.30
N GLY A 255 9.96 17.22 -14.64
CA GLY A 255 8.65 16.96 -15.25
C GLY A 255 8.61 15.78 -16.22
N ALA A 256 9.68 14.97 -16.29
CA ALA A 256 9.82 13.90 -17.26
C ALA A 256 9.03 12.64 -16.90
N GLU A 257 8.82 12.40 -15.60
CA GLU A 257 8.14 11.23 -15.06
C GLU A 257 7.12 11.65 -14.00
N SER A 258 6.01 10.92 -13.94
CA SER A 258 4.95 11.11 -12.96
C SER A 258 4.43 9.76 -12.47
N SER A 259 4.04 9.68 -11.20
CA SER A 259 3.43 8.48 -10.62
C SER A 259 2.27 8.85 -9.70
N VAL A 260 1.21 8.04 -9.72
CA VAL A 260 0.19 8.08 -8.68
C VAL A 260 0.79 7.42 -7.44
N LEU A 261 0.82 8.14 -6.32
CA LEU A 261 1.34 7.64 -5.04
C LEU A 261 0.23 7.02 -4.19
N ALA A 262 -0.98 7.56 -4.29
CA ALA A 262 -2.15 7.06 -3.57
C ALA A 262 -3.42 7.49 -4.29
N ALA A 263 -4.49 6.70 -4.13
CA ALA A 263 -5.80 7.00 -4.69
C ALA A 263 -6.91 6.73 -3.68
N TYR A 264 -8.02 7.43 -3.84
CA TYR A 264 -9.22 7.29 -3.02
C TYR A 264 -10.46 7.33 -3.90
N ASP A 265 -11.35 6.37 -3.71
CA ASP A 265 -12.68 6.33 -4.31
C ASP A 265 -13.72 6.76 -3.27
N GLY A 266 -14.57 7.71 -3.64
CA GLY A 266 -15.66 8.19 -2.81
C GLY A 266 -16.69 7.10 -2.50
N PRO A 267 -17.53 7.31 -1.47
CA PRO A 267 -18.48 6.28 -1.02
C PRO A 267 -19.54 5.89 -2.06
N ASP A 268 -19.80 6.74 -3.07
CA ASP A 268 -20.77 6.49 -4.14
C ASP A 268 -20.11 6.27 -5.52
N ALA A 269 -18.78 6.07 -5.57
CA ALA A 269 -18.01 5.89 -6.81
C ALA A 269 -18.16 4.48 -7.44
#